data_AF-A0A965BHD1-F1
#
_entry.id   AF-A0A965BHD1-F1
#
_cell.length_a   1.000
_cell.length_b   1.000
_cell.length_c   1.000
_cell.angle_alpha   90.00
_cell.angle_beta   90.00
_cell.angle_gamma   90.00
#
_symmetry.space_group_name_H-M   'P 1'
#
loop_
_entity.id
_entity.type
_entity.pdbx_description
1 polymer ?
#
loop_
_entity_poly.entity_id
_entity_poly.type
_entity_poly.pdbx_seq_one_letter_code
_entity_poly.pdbx_strand_id
1 'polypeptide(L)' 'TEACFFDLEAPPVRVGAPHHPLPMAKPLRDAFVPDVNDLLRAIRQAMAT' A
#
# COMPACT_ATOMS: atom_id res chain seq x y z
N THR A 1 11.66 -19.51 -8.81
CA THR A 1 10.61 -20.40 -8.31
C THR A 1 9.76 -19.62 -7.32
N GLU A 2 8.45 -19.73 -7.45
CA GLU A 2 7.42 -19.05 -6.66
C GLU A 2 7.10 -19.86 -5.39
N ALA A 3 8.14 -20.17 -4.60
CA ALA A 3 8.09 -21.22 -3.57
C ALA A 3 6.96 -21.05 -2.54
N CYS A 4 6.56 -19.82 -2.23
CA CYS A 4 5.55 -19.51 -1.22
C CYS A 4 4.18 -19.14 -1.81
N PHE A 5 3.97 -19.29 -3.12
CA PHE A 5 2.71 -18.88 -3.74
C PHE A 5 1.50 -19.64 -3.18
N PHE A 6 1.68 -20.93 -2.89
CA PHE A 6 0.64 -21.79 -2.34
C PHE A 6 0.46 -21.68 -0.81
N ASP A 7 1.39 -21.00 -0.13
CA ASP A 7 1.31 -20.75 1.32
C ASP A 7 0.57 -19.44 1.65
N LEU A 8 0.14 -18.68 0.64
CA LEU A 8 -0.54 -17.41 0.82
C LEU A 8 -1.99 -17.62 1.29
N GLU A 9 -2.30 -17.17 2.50
CA GLU A 9 -3.66 -17.15 3.05
C GLU A 9 -4.53 -16.02 2.47
N ALA A 10 -3.90 -15.03 1.82
CA ALA A 10 -4.55 -13.91 1.16
C ALA A 10 -3.70 -13.35 0.00
N PRO A 11 -4.30 -12.64 -0.97
CA PRO A 11 -3.55 -11.97 -2.03
C PRO A 11 -2.61 -10.89 -1.49
N PRO A 12 -1.34 -10.81 -1.94
CA PRO A 12 -0.45 -9.74 -1.57
C PRO A 12 -0.94 -8.40 -2.13
N VAL A 13 -0.99 -7.37 -1.28
CA VAL A 13 -1.40 -6.01 -1.63
C VAL A 13 -0.21 -5.06 -1.63
N ARG A 14 -0.30 -3.96 -2.41
CA ARG A 14 0.75 -2.94 -2.49
C ARG A 14 0.24 -1.62 -1.91
N VAL A 15 1.08 -1.00 -1.08
CA VAL A 15 0.90 0.37 -0.60
C VAL A 15 2.04 1.20 -1.14
N GLY A 16 1.71 2.23 -1.91
CA GLY A 16 2.70 3.07 -2.58
C GLY A 16 2.09 4.40 -2.97
N ALA A 17 2.95 5.36 -3.27
CA ALA A 17 2.51 6.67 -3.72
C ALA A 17 1.71 6.55 -5.04
N PRO A 18 0.81 7.50 -5.33
CA PRO A 18 0.08 7.53 -6.59
C PRO A 18 1.03 7.52 -7.80
N HIS A 19 0.56 6.98 -8.93
CA HIS A 19 1.34 6.94 -10.17
C HIS A 19 1.33 8.29 -10.89
N HIS A 20 1.88 9.31 -10.25
CA HIS A 20 1.98 10.68 -10.73
C HIS A 20 3.32 11.31 -10.31
N PRO A 21 3.75 12.42 -10.93
CA PRO A 21 4.90 13.17 -10.45
C PRO A 21 4.69 13.69 -9.03
N LEU A 22 5.75 13.68 -8.22
CA LEU A 22 5.72 14.22 -6.85
C LEU A 22 5.43 15.73 -6.88
N PRO A 23 4.39 16.24 -6.19
CA PRO A 23 4.10 17.67 -6.15
C PRO A 23 5.20 18.47 -5.42
N MET A 24 5.27 19.79 -5.64
CA MET A 24 6.25 20.66 -4.98
C MET A 24 5.71 21.40 -3.74
N ALA A 25 4.40 21.53 -3.59
CA ALA A 25 3.82 22.16 -2.41
C ALA A 25 3.94 21.20 -1.22
N LYS A 26 4.46 21.67 -0.08
CA LYS A 26 4.65 20.82 1.12
C LYS A 26 3.37 20.06 1.53
N PRO A 27 2.19 20.70 1.66
CA PRO A 27 0.98 19.99 2.05
C PRO A 27 0.60 18.87 1.08
N LEU A 28 0.84 19.09 -0.23
CA LEU A 28 0.56 18.09 -1.25
C LEU A 28 1.58 16.95 -1.23
N ARG A 29 2.86 17.24 -0.97
CA ARG A 29 3.88 16.18 -0.81
C ARG A 29 3.59 15.29 0.39
N ASP A 30 3.25 15.90 1.52
CA ASP A 30 2.97 15.17 2.75
C ASP A 30 1.75 14.24 2.53
N ALA A 31 0.75 14.67 1.77
CA ALA A 31 -0.40 13.85 1.40
C ALA A 31 -0.14 12.84 0.25
N PHE A 32 0.96 12.99 -0.50
CA PHE A 32 1.31 12.12 -1.62
C PHE A 32 2.02 10.84 -1.18
N VAL A 33 2.75 10.92 -0.06
CA VAL A 33 3.47 9.79 0.52
C VAL A 33 2.52 8.98 1.39
N PRO A 34 2.45 7.64 1.23
CA PRO A 34 1.59 6.82 2.08
C PRO A 34 1.95 6.95 3.56
N ASP A 35 0.93 6.99 4.41
CA ASP A 35 1.08 7.08 5.86
C ASP A 35 0.71 5.75 6.57
N VAL A 36 0.72 5.80 7.90
CA VAL A 36 0.34 4.65 8.74
C VAL A 36 -1.12 4.24 8.53
N ASN A 37 -2.02 5.18 8.25
CA ASN A 37 -3.43 4.88 8.01
C ASN A 37 -3.61 4.12 6.70
N ASP A 38 -2.81 4.43 5.67
CA ASP A 38 -2.80 3.69 4.41
C ASP A 38 -2.37 2.23 4.61
N LEU A 39 -1.35 2.00 5.46
CA LEU A 39 -0.91 0.65 5.84
C LEU A 39 -2.02 -0.10 6.60
N LEU A 40 -2.61 0.52 7.61
CA LEU A 40 -3.69 -0.10 8.40
C LEU A 40 -4.91 -0.44 7.53
N ARG A 41 -5.24 0.42 6.56
CA ARG A 41 -6.31 0.15 5.59
C ARG A 41 -5.97 -1.06 4.71
N ALA A 42 -4.75 -1.14 4.19
CA ALA A 42 -4.32 -2.25 3.36
C ALA A 42 -4.26 -3.58 4.12
N ILE A 43 -3.80 -3.57 5.38
CA ILE A 43 -3.80 -4.77 6.25
C ILE A 43 -5.23 -5.24 6.48
N ARG A 44 -6.14 -4.32 6.85
CA ARG A 44 -7.55 -4.67 7.05
C ARG A 44 -8.17 -5.22 5.77
N GLN A 45 -7.86 -4.66 4.60
CA GLN A 45 -8.34 -5.17 3.32
C GLN A 45 -7.77 -6.56 3.01
N ALA A 46 -6.49 -6.80 3.28
CA ALA A 46 -5.85 -8.10 3.04
C ALA A 46 -6.39 -9.20 3.96
N MET A 47 -6.80 -8.85 5.18
CA MET A 47 -7.33 -9.78 6.18
C MET A 47 -8.86 -9.85 6.21
N ALA A 48 -9.55 -9.00 5.45
CA ALA A 48 -11.01 -9.00 5.36
C ALA A 48 -11.45 -10.22 4.57
N THR A 49 -11.76 -11.29 5.31
CA THR A 49 -12.33 -12.54 4.81
C THR A 49 -13.85 -12.46 4.89
#